data_AF-A0A7S2FPN3-F1
#
_entry.id   AF-A0A7S2FPN3-F1
#
_cell.length_a   1.000
_cell.length_b   1.000
_cell.length_c   1.000
_cell.angle_alpha   90.00
_cell.angle_beta   90.00
_cell.angle_gamma   90.00
#
_symmetry.space_group_name_H-M   'P 1'
#
loop_
_entity.id
_entity.type
_entity.pdbx_description
1 polymer ?
#
loop_
_entity_poly.entity_id
_entity_poly.type
_entity_poly.pdbx_seq_one_letter_code
_entity_poly.pdbx_strand_id
1 'polypeptide(L)'
;RETRLVINAPFRVKGLSLAGSSIMLWNSKQVAVFEIEGNGMSVSPHSSFKREAPIVAAVLFVQGGEYSMAIASGSVIEFTNLSGNVKRKINCSEEVEGVFTCLDLNGAFLA
;
A
#
# COMPACT_ATOMS: atom_id res chain seq x y z
N ARG A 1 -5.99 -30.06 -7.49
CA ARG A 1 -5.70 -29.56 -6.13
C ARG A 1 -5.28 -28.11 -6.29
N GLU A 2 -6.06 -27.16 -5.82
CA GLU A 2 -5.64 -25.74 -5.80
C GLU A 2 -4.63 -25.55 -4.67
N THR A 3 -3.45 -25.04 -4.99
CA THR A 3 -2.45 -24.64 -4.00
C THR A 3 -2.95 -23.35 -3.34
N ARG A 4 -3.28 -23.41 -2.04
CA ARG A 4 -3.64 -22.22 -1.27
C ARG A 4 -2.38 -21.63 -0.65
N LEU A 5 -2.02 -20.43 -1.07
CA LEU A 5 -0.98 -19.64 -0.42
C LEU A 5 -1.58 -18.81 0.71
N VAL A 6 -0.95 -18.85 1.89
CA VAL A 6 -1.39 -18.13 3.07
C VAL A 6 -0.31 -17.13 3.46
N ILE A 7 -0.67 -15.85 3.54
CA ILE A 7 0.22 -14.78 3.99
C ILE A 7 -0.06 -14.51 5.46
N ASN A 8 0.94 -14.74 6.31
CA ASN A 8 0.86 -14.41 7.73
C ASN A 8 1.37 -12.98 7.94
N ALA A 9 0.43 -12.02 8.00
CA ALA A 9 0.76 -10.64 8.31
C ALA A 9 1.30 -10.51 9.75
N PRO A 10 2.31 -9.66 10.00
CA PRO A 10 2.86 -9.45 11.35
C PRO A 10 1.94 -8.61 12.26
N PHE A 11 0.73 -8.29 11.79
CA PHE A 11 -0.25 -7.46 12.47
C PHE A 11 -1.67 -7.78 11.99
N ARG A 12 -2.67 -7.27 12.73
CA ARG A 12 -4.07 -7.32 12.29
C ARG A 12 -4.26 -6.44 11.05
N VAL A 13 -4.56 -7.08 9.92
CA VAL A 13 -4.73 -6.40 8.62
C VAL A 13 -6.00 -5.55 8.63
N LYS A 14 -5.87 -4.30 8.19
CA LYS A 14 -6.99 -3.38 7.92
C LYS A 14 -7.31 -3.32 6.43
N GLY A 15 -6.30 -3.44 5.58
CA GLY A 15 -6.48 -3.46 4.13
C GLY A 15 -5.33 -4.14 3.40
N LEU A 16 -5.58 -4.45 2.13
CA LEU A 16 -4.61 -5.04 1.21
C LEU A 16 -4.70 -4.35 -0.15
N SER A 17 -3.60 -4.38 -0.90
CA SER A 17 -3.53 -3.94 -2.29
C SER A 17 -2.61 -4.87 -3.08
N LEU A 18 -2.99 -5.15 -4.32
CA LEU A 18 -2.23 -5.98 -5.26
C LEU A 18 -1.74 -5.12 -6.41
N ALA A 19 -0.48 -5.29 -6.80
CA ALA A 19 0.03 -4.75 -8.06
C ALA A 19 1.10 -5.68 -8.59
N GLY A 20 1.00 -6.09 -9.86
CA GLY A 20 1.94 -7.02 -10.48
C GLY A 20 2.14 -8.28 -9.64
N SER A 21 3.40 -8.56 -9.29
CA SER A 21 3.82 -9.69 -8.45
C SER A 21 4.01 -9.29 -6.98
N SER A 22 3.36 -8.22 -6.51
CA SER A 22 3.55 -7.70 -5.16
C SER A 22 2.22 -7.50 -4.44
N ILE A 23 2.25 -7.78 -3.13
CA ILE A 23 1.11 -7.67 -2.23
C ILE A 23 1.50 -6.72 -1.11
N MET A 24 0.74 -5.65 -0.94
CA MET A 24 0.85 -4.77 0.22
C MET A 24 -0.27 -5.08 1.20
N LEU A 25 0.08 -5.35 2.45
CA LEU A 25 -0.83 -5.43 3.58
C LEU A 25 -0.58 -4.23 4.50
N TRP A 26 -1.63 -3.66 5.07
CA TRP A 26 -1.48 -2.52 5.97
C TRP A 26 -2.50 -2.53 7.11
N ASN A 27 -2.15 -1.85 8.19
CA ASN A 27 -3.04 -1.47 9.27
C ASN A 27 -2.91 0.03 9.56
N SER A 28 -3.45 0.52 10.67
CA SER A 28 -3.38 1.95 10.99
C SER A 28 -1.96 2.49 11.23
N LYS A 29 -0.93 1.66 11.44
CA LYS A 29 0.42 2.11 11.81
C LYS A 29 1.55 1.42 11.05
N GLN A 30 1.26 0.42 10.24
CA GLN A 30 2.26 -0.48 9.66
C GLN A 30 1.86 -0.88 8.25
N VAL A 31 2.89 -1.05 7.42
CA VAL A 31 2.80 -1.61 6.07
C VAL A 31 3.75 -2.78 6.00
N ALA A 32 3.32 -3.87 5.36
CA ALA A 32 4.14 -5.01 5.00
C ALA A 32 3.93 -5.33 3.51
N VAL A 33 5.02 -5.50 2.78
CA VAL A 33 5.03 -5.83 1.35
C VAL A 33 5.61 -7.23 1.19
N PHE A 34 4.95 -8.02 0.36
CA PHE A 34 5.34 -9.38 0.01
C PHE A 34 5.45 -9.50 -1.51
N GLU A 35 6.35 -10.35 -1.97
CA GLU A 35 6.48 -10.71 -3.38
C GLU A 35 5.87 -12.08 -3.64
N ILE A 36 5.19 -12.19 -4.78
CA ILE A 36 4.61 -13.41 -5.31
C ILE A 36 5.60 -13.99 -6.31
N GLU A 37 6.12 -15.17 -6.00
CA GLU A 37 7.11 -15.86 -6.81
C GLU A 37 6.50 -17.07 -7.52
N GLY A 38 7.18 -17.53 -8.58
CA GLY A 38 6.87 -18.80 -9.24
C GLY A 38 5.46 -18.91 -9.81
N ASN A 39 4.91 -17.81 -10.36
CA ASN A 39 3.52 -17.74 -10.86
C ASN A 39 2.45 -17.98 -9.78
N GLY A 40 2.68 -17.49 -8.56
CA GLY A 40 1.74 -17.69 -7.45
C GLY A 40 1.93 -19.03 -6.75
N MET A 41 3.18 -19.52 -6.68
CA MET A 41 3.54 -20.77 -6.00
C MET A 41 4.23 -20.53 -4.65
N SER A 42 4.78 -19.34 -4.43
CA SER A 42 5.35 -18.91 -3.14
C SER A 42 5.08 -17.44 -2.89
N VAL A 43 5.11 -17.07 -1.61
CA VAL A 43 5.10 -15.67 -1.17
C VAL A 43 6.27 -15.45 -0.21
N SER A 44 7.06 -14.42 -0.46
CA SER A 44 8.20 -14.05 0.38
C SER A 44 8.01 -12.62 0.93
N PRO A 45 8.41 -12.35 2.19
CA PRO A 45 8.42 -10.98 2.71
C PRO A 45 9.47 -10.13 1.98
N HIS A 46 9.08 -8.96 1.48
CA HIS A 46 9.99 -8.01 0.83
C HIS A 46 10.40 -6.89 1.80
N SER A 47 9.43 -6.16 2.36
CA SER A 47 9.70 -5.03 3.25
C SER A 47 8.59 -4.81 4.26
N SER A 48 8.92 -4.11 5.34
CA SER A 48 7.94 -3.69 6.35
C SER A 48 8.43 -2.42 7.01
N PHE A 49 7.51 -1.47 7.24
CA PHE A 49 7.84 -0.24 7.95
C PHE A 49 6.66 0.24 8.81
N LYS A 50 6.99 1.02 9.83
CA LYS A 50 6.00 1.67 10.72
C LYS A 50 5.79 3.12 10.29
N ARG A 51 4.64 3.66 10.68
CA ARG A 51 4.22 5.02 10.44
C ARG A 51 3.80 5.70 11.73
N GLU A 52 4.23 6.95 11.88
CA GLU A 52 3.79 7.79 12.99
C GLU A 52 2.33 8.21 12.81
N ALA A 53 2.00 8.77 11.63
CA ALA A 53 0.63 9.15 11.29
C ALA A 53 -0.25 7.92 10.98
N PRO A 54 -1.53 7.89 11.42
CA PRO A 54 -2.42 6.78 11.12
C PRO A 54 -2.74 6.63 9.63
N ILE A 55 -2.61 5.41 9.11
CA ILE A 55 -2.99 5.08 7.74
C ILE A 55 -4.52 4.94 7.66
N VAL A 56 -5.14 5.79 6.86
CA VAL A 56 -6.58 5.74 6.61
C VAL A 56 -6.89 4.82 5.45
N ALA A 57 -6.16 5.01 4.34
CA ALA A 57 -6.21 4.19 3.13
C ALA A 57 -4.81 4.09 2.52
N ALA A 58 -4.52 3.00 1.81
CA ALA A 58 -3.28 2.84 1.09
C ALA A 58 -3.46 1.91 -0.11
N VAL A 59 -2.78 2.24 -1.20
CA VAL A 59 -2.80 1.47 -2.45
C VAL A 59 -1.38 1.29 -3.01
N LEU A 60 -1.13 0.12 -3.59
CA LEU A 60 0.13 -0.26 -4.24
C LEU A 60 -0.05 -0.16 -5.75
N PHE A 61 0.96 0.37 -6.45
CA PHE A 61 0.91 0.55 -7.90
C PHE A 61 2.27 0.42 -8.57
N VAL A 62 2.24 0.22 -9.89
CA VAL A 62 3.43 0.17 -10.74
C VAL A 62 3.41 1.36 -11.68
N GLN A 63 4.45 2.19 -11.64
CA GLN A 63 4.61 3.32 -12.54
C GLN A 63 6.00 3.23 -13.20
N GLY A 64 6.04 3.15 -14.54
CA GLY A 64 7.31 3.06 -15.27
C GLY A 64 8.15 1.82 -14.92
N GLY A 65 7.53 0.74 -14.45
CA GLY A 65 8.21 -0.47 -13.99
C GLY A 65 8.65 -0.43 -12.52
N GLU A 66 8.50 0.69 -11.82
CA GLU A 66 8.79 0.79 -10.39
C GLU A 66 7.53 0.61 -9.54
N TYR A 67 7.64 -0.21 -8.49
CA TYR A 67 6.60 -0.31 -7.47
C TYR A 67 6.63 0.90 -6.54
N SER A 68 5.47 1.52 -6.34
CA SER A 68 5.27 2.64 -5.43
C SER A 68 3.95 2.48 -4.68
N MET A 69 3.80 3.18 -3.56
CA MET A 69 2.60 3.16 -2.74
C MET A 69 2.08 4.57 -2.58
N ALA A 70 0.77 4.74 -2.61
CA ALA A 70 0.10 5.97 -2.18
C ALA A 70 -0.57 5.67 -0.83
N ILE A 71 -0.23 6.46 0.19
CA ILE A 71 -0.68 6.26 1.57
C ILE A 71 -1.36 7.54 2.03
N ALA A 72 -2.65 7.46 2.32
CA ALA A 72 -3.42 8.55 2.90
C ALA A 72 -3.33 8.54 4.43
N SER A 73 -3.04 9.70 5.01
CA SER A 73 -3.00 9.94 6.45
C SER A 73 -3.57 11.31 6.76
N GLY A 74 -4.77 11.37 7.34
CA GLY A 74 -5.49 12.63 7.55
C GLY A 74 -5.79 13.31 6.21
N SER A 75 -5.26 14.52 6.03
CA SER A 75 -5.42 15.34 4.83
C SER A 75 -4.24 15.27 3.84
N VAL A 76 -3.35 14.28 3.99
CA VAL A 76 -2.17 14.12 3.13
C VAL A 76 -2.17 12.76 2.46
N ILE A 77 -1.85 12.74 1.16
CA ILE A 77 -1.44 11.53 0.43
C ILE A 77 0.07 11.60 0.23
N GLU A 78 0.78 10.59 0.73
CA GLU A 78 2.21 10.43 0.50
C GLU A 78 2.48 9.31 -0.49
N PHE A 79 3.32 9.60 -1.48
CA PHE A 79 3.81 8.62 -2.44
C PHE A 79 5.17 8.12 -1.97
N THR A 80 5.27 6.83 -1.69
CA THR A 80 6.46 6.20 -1.12
C THR A 80 6.97 5.06 -1.99
N ASN A 81 8.27 4.76 -1.87
CA ASN A 81 8.80 3.49 -2.36
C ASN A 81 8.47 2.36 -1.38
N LEU A 82 8.78 1.11 -1.74
CA LEU A 82 8.49 -0.08 -0.90
C LEU A 82 9.17 -0.07 0.48
N SER A 83 10.20 0.74 0.68
CA SER A 83 10.86 0.92 1.99
C SER A 83 10.19 1.98 2.87
N GLY A 84 9.16 2.68 2.37
CA GLY A 84 8.46 3.75 3.09
C GLY A 84 9.07 5.14 2.90
N ASN A 85 10.10 5.29 2.06
CA ASN A 85 10.70 6.60 1.80
C ASN A 85 9.75 7.43 0.94
N VAL A 86 9.38 8.62 1.42
CA VAL A 86 8.48 9.53 0.72
C VAL A 86 9.19 10.20 -0.45
N LYS A 87 8.66 10.00 -1.67
CA LYS A 87 9.12 10.65 -2.91
C LYS A 87 8.33 11.93 -3.20
N ARG A 88 7.03 11.95 -2.90
CA ARG A 88 6.12 13.07 -3.20
C ARG A 88 4.97 13.11 -2.19
N LYS A 89 4.36 14.29 -1.99
CA LYS A 89 3.14 14.46 -1.20
C LYS A 89 2.09 15.27 -1.96
N ILE A 90 0.83 15.04 -1.64
CA ILE A 90 -0.31 15.88 -1.99
C ILE A 90 -0.99 16.24 -0.67
N ASN A 91 -1.17 17.54 -0.41
CA ASN A 91 -1.90 18.03 0.75
C ASN A 91 -3.26 18.52 0.28
N CYS A 92 -4.30 18.19 1.04
CA CYS A 92 -5.65 18.72 0.88
C CYS A 92 -6.00 19.56 2.12
N SER A 93 -6.88 20.53 1.94
CA SER A 93 -7.51 21.26 3.02
C SER A 93 -8.69 20.46 3.57
N GLU A 94 -8.66 20.14 4.86
CA GLU A 94 -9.79 19.43 5.50
C GLU A 94 -11.09 20.24 5.42
N GLU A 95 -11.01 21.57 5.41
CA GLU A 95 -12.18 22.45 5.35
C GLU A 95 -12.88 22.41 3.98
N VAL A 96 -12.12 22.16 2.91
CA VAL A 96 -12.61 22.25 1.53
C VAL A 96 -12.84 20.87 0.92
N GLU A 97 -11.87 19.96 1.09
CA GLU A 97 -11.89 18.62 0.48
C GLU A 97 -12.22 17.50 1.47
N GLY A 98 -12.17 17.79 2.78
CA GLY A 98 -12.41 16.80 3.83
C GLY A 98 -11.22 15.90 4.11
N VAL A 99 -11.50 14.73 4.69
CA VAL A 99 -10.49 13.71 5.05
C VAL A 99 -10.65 12.50 4.15
N PHE A 100 -9.53 11.95 3.68
CA PHE A 100 -9.54 10.73 2.86
C PHE A 100 -10.16 9.56 3.62
N THR A 101 -11.01 8.78 2.96
CA THR A 101 -11.62 7.57 3.54
C THR A 101 -11.23 6.31 2.77
N CYS A 102 -10.98 6.44 1.47
CA CYS A 102 -10.48 5.41 0.58
C CYS A 102 -9.47 6.00 -0.40
N LEU A 103 -8.72 5.12 -1.08
CA LEU A 103 -7.92 5.42 -2.25
C LEU A 103 -8.17 4.28 -3.25
N ASP A 104 -8.38 4.63 -4.52
CA ASP A 104 -8.51 3.67 -5.61
C ASP A 104 -7.61 4.03 -6.78
N LEU A 105 -7.27 3.01 -7.57
CA LEU A 105 -6.45 3.16 -8.76
C LEU A 105 -7.17 2.62 -9.98
N ASN A 106 -7.32 3.48 -10.97
CA ASN A 106 -7.78 3.11 -12.30
C ASN A 106 -6.68 3.39 -13.32
N GLY A 107 -5.84 2.39 -13.57
CA GLY A 107 -4.69 2.51 -14.47
C GLY A 107 -3.70 3.56 -13.96
N ALA A 108 -3.60 4.68 -14.69
CA ALA A 108 -2.70 5.80 -14.35
C ALA A 108 -3.34 6.85 -13.44
N PHE A 109 -4.61 6.70 -13.08
CA PHE A 109 -5.36 7.67 -12.29
C PHE A 109 -5.52 7.17 -10.86
N LEU A 110 -5.22 8.05 -9.90
CA LEU A 110 -5.53 7.88 -8.48
C LEU A 110 -6.80 8.67 -8.18
N ALA A 111 -7.78 8.00 -7.58
CA ALA A 111 -9.04 8.58 -7.12
C ALA A 111 -9.18 8.44 -5.60
#